data_AF-A0A7Y2DHU8-F1
#
_entry.id   AF-A0A7Y2DHU8-F1
#
_cell.length_a   1.000
_cell.length_b   1.000
_cell.length_c   1.000
_cell.angle_alpha   90.00
_cell.angle_beta   90.00
_cell.angle_gamma   90.00
#
_symmetry.space_group_name_H-M   'P 1'
#
loop_
_entity.id
_entity.type
_entity.pdbx_description
1 polymer ?
#
loop_
_entity_poly.entity_id
_entity_poly.type
_entity_poly.pdbx_seq_one_letter_code
_entity_poly.pdbx_strand_id
1 'polypeptide(L)'
;MTKSIRDSLGFLLGLVARQCRTDVDRALKEHGLTDAQFWLLMLLTYEKTRSGRRLAEALDKDPTAVTRLIDRLEQKGFVSRLN
;
A
#
# COMPACT_ATOMS: atom_id res chain seq x y z
N MET A 1 32.25 24.96 -1.22
CA MET A 1 30.89 24.75 -0.68
C MET A 1 30.75 23.30 -0.25
N THR A 2 30.61 23.03 1.03
CA THR A 2 30.34 21.69 1.58
C THR A 2 28.87 21.35 1.32
N LYS A 3 28.58 20.35 0.48
CA LYS A 3 27.21 19.88 0.25
C LYS A 3 26.64 19.28 1.53
N SER A 4 25.44 19.70 1.92
CA SER A 4 24.70 19.15 3.05
C SER A 4 23.91 17.93 2.60
N ILE A 5 23.64 16.98 3.51
CA ILE A 5 22.69 15.88 3.25
C ILE A 5 21.29 16.43 2.94
N ARG A 6 20.96 17.63 3.43
CA ARG A 6 19.70 18.33 3.12
C ARG A 6 19.57 18.75 1.66
N ASP A 7 20.68 18.81 0.92
CA ASP A 7 20.71 19.11 -0.51
C ASP A 7 20.65 17.83 -1.36
N SER A 8 20.72 16.65 -0.72
CA SER A 8 20.67 15.36 -1.43
C SER A 8 19.24 15.03 -1.84
N LEU A 9 19.02 14.86 -3.15
CA LEU A 9 17.73 14.42 -3.70
C LEU A 9 17.23 13.15 -3.03
N GLY A 10 18.11 12.16 -2.81
CA GLY A 10 17.71 10.90 -2.16
C GLY A 10 17.23 11.11 -0.72
N PHE A 11 17.86 12.02 0.02
CA PHE A 11 17.45 12.35 1.38
C PHE A 11 16.09 13.08 1.39
N LEU A 12 15.90 14.06 0.50
CA LEU A 12 14.65 14.80 0.37
C LEU A 12 13.49 13.90 -0.06
N LEU A 13 13.71 13.00 -1.03
CA LEU A 13 12.71 12.00 -1.44
C LEU A 13 12.34 11.07 -0.28
N GLY A 14 13.33 10.59 0.47
CA GLY A 14 13.09 9.75 1.66
C GLY A 14 12.28 10.48 2.74
N LEU A 15 12.56 11.77 2.94
CA LEU A 15 11.83 12.61 3.89
C LEU A 15 10.38 12.81 3.47
N VAL A 16 10.13 13.19 2.21
CA VAL A 16 8.77 13.36 1.66
C VAL A 16 8.01 12.04 1.72
N ALA A 17 8.61 10.94 1.29
CA ALA A 17 7.96 9.63 1.31
C ALA A 17 7.56 9.20 2.73
N ARG A 18 8.38 9.50 3.74
CA ARG A 18 8.06 9.22 5.15
C ARG A 18 6.90 10.08 5.65
N GLN A 19 6.87 11.36 5.27
CA GLN A 19 5.77 12.25 5.63
C GLN A 19 4.45 11.78 4.98
N CYS A 20 4.47 11.50 3.68
CA CYS A 20 3.31 10.98 2.96
C CYS A 20 2.77 9.69 3.60
N ARG A 21 3.64 8.72 3.93
CA ARG A 21 3.22 7.50 4.65
C ARG A 21 2.53 7.81 5.97
N THR A 22 3.06 8.75 6.75
CA THR A 22 2.47 9.14 8.03
C THR A 22 1.08 9.73 7.88
N ASP A 23 0.89 10.59 6.87
CA ASP A 23 -0.38 11.26 6.64
C ASP A 23 -1.42 10.31 6.02
N VAL A 24 -1.00 9.41 5.12
CA VAL A 24 -1.84 8.32 4.60
C VAL A 24 -2.25 7.38 5.72
N ASP A 25 -1.33 6.91 6.56
CA ASP A 25 -1.66 6.04 7.70
C ASP A 25 -2.66 6.71 8.65
N ARG A 26 -2.52 8.02 8.89
CA ARG A 26 -3.48 8.77 9.71
C ARG A 26 -4.87 8.77 9.10
N ALA A 27 -5.00 9.04 7.80
CA ALA A 27 -6.28 9.05 7.10
C ALA A 27 -6.91 7.65 7.05
N LEU A 28 -6.11 6.61 6.80
CA LEU A 28 -6.59 5.23 6.73
C LEU A 28 -7.03 4.67 8.09
N LYS A 29 -6.52 5.21 9.20
CA LYS A 29 -6.88 4.79 10.55
C LYS A 29 -8.38 4.94 10.83
N GLU A 30 -9.03 5.98 10.29
CA GLU A 30 -10.48 6.21 10.43
C GLU A 30 -11.30 5.11 9.74
N HIS A 31 -10.74 4.48 8.72
CA HIS A 31 -11.33 3.33 8.01
C HIS A 31 -10.84 1.98 8.56
N GLY A 32 -10.01 2.00 9.61
CA GLY A 32 -9.37 0.81 10.15
C GLY A 32 -8.44 0.11 9.15
N LEU A 33 -7.94 0.79 8.11
CA LEU A 33 -7.10 0.22 7.05
C LEU A 33 -5.61 0.43 7.32
N THR A 34 -4.77 -0.43 6.74
CA THR A 34 -3.32 -0.21 6.63
C THR A 34 -2.95 0.25 5.22
N ASP A 35 -1.79 0.88 5.04
CA ASP A 35 -1.26 1.27 3.72
C ASP A 35 -1.28 0.11 2.70
N ALA A 36 -0.82 -1.09 3.10
CA ALA A 36 -0.84 -2.27 2.23
C ALA A 36 -2.25 -2.73 1.83
N GLN A 37 -3.24 -2.57 2.72
CA GLN A 37 -4.64 -2.88 2.42
C GLN A 37 -5.25 -1.84 1.47
N PHE A 38 -4.91 -0.57 1.67
CA PHE A 38 -5.32 0.51 0.79
C PHE A 38 -4.77 0.32 -0.64
N TRP A 39 -3.48 0.05 -0.81
CA TRP A 39 -2.91 -0.19 -2.14
C TRP A 39 -3.51 -1.41 -2.82
N LEU A 40 -3.81 -2.47 -2.07
CA LEU A 40 -4.52 -3.62 -2.61
C LEU A 40 -5.91 -3.23 -3.14
N LEU A 41 -6.67 -2.42 -2.40
CA LEU A 41 -7.97 -1.90 -2.87
C LEU A 41 -7.81 -1.05 -4.12
N MET A 42 -6.82 -0.15 -4.15
CA MET A 42 -6.55 0.68 -5.33
C MET A 42 -6.24 -0.17 -6.57
N LEU A 43 -5.42 -1.21 -6.43
CA LEU A 43 -5.14 -2.13 -7.54
C LEU A 43 -6.39 -2.87 -8.02
N LEU A 44 -7.22 -3.36 -7.09
CA LEU A 44 -8.48 -4.04 -7.43
C LEU A 44 -9.46 -3.09 -8.13
N THR A 45 -9.56 -1.84 -7.69
CA THR A 45 -10.48 -0.83 -8.23
C THR A 45 -10.04 -0.32 -9.60
N TYR A 46 -8.76 0.07 -9.75
CA TYR A 46 -8.28 0.78 -10.93
C TYR A 46 -7.71 -0.14 -12.00
N GLU A 47 -6.99 -1.19 -11.61
CA GLU A 47 -6.39 -2.12 -12.58
C GLU A 47 -7.31 -3.30 -12.95
N LYS A 48 -8.41 -3.49 -12.20
CA LYS A 48 -9.38 -4.59 -12.39
C LYS A 48 -8.75 -5.99 -12.43
N THR A 49 -7.52 -6.11 -11.92
CA THR A 49 -6.79 -7.37 -11.90
C THR A 49 -7.31 -8.24 -10.77
N ARG A 50 -7.72 -9.47 -11.10
CA ARG A 50 -8.18 -10.46 -10.11
C ARG A 50 -7.11 -11.52 -9.80
N SER A 51 -5.95 -11.42 -10.45
CA SER A 51 -4.85 -12.37 -10.28
C SER A 51 -4.05 -12.07 -9.03
N GLY A 52 -4.10 -12.97 -8.04
CA GLY A 52 -3.31 -12.87 -6.82
C GLY A 52 -1.81 -12.76 -7.07
N ARG A 53 -1.30 -13.38 -8.14
CA ARG A 53 0.10 -13.26 -8.56
C ARG A 53 0.45 -11.84 -9.00
N ARG A 54 -0.37 -11.23 -9.86
CA ARG A 54 -0.11 -9.86 -10.34
C ARG A 54 -0.24 -8.84 -9.22
N LEU A 55 -1.16 -9.07 -8.29
CA LEU A 55 -1.29 -8.26 -7.08
C LEU A 55 -0.05 -8.37 -6.17
N ALA A 56 0.52 -9.57 -6.04
CA ALA A 56 1.76 -9.80 -5.30
C ALA A 56 2.95 -9.09 -5.94
N GLU A 57 3.10 -9.22 -7.25
CA GLU A 57 4.14 -8.53 -8.03
C GLU A 57 4.00 -6.99 -7.91
N ALA A 58 2.78 -6.45 -8.07
CA ALA A 58 2.53 -5.01 -8.00
C ALA A 58 2.76 -4.42 -6.59
N LEU A 59 2.50 -5.19 -5.54
CA LEU A 59 2.70 -4.75 -4.15
C LEU A 59 4.12 -5.02 -3.62
N ASP A 60 4.98 -5.67 -4.41
CA ASP A 60 6.26 -6.22 -3.98
C ASP A 60 6.11 -7.07 -2.70
N LYS A 61 5.19 -8.04 -2.75
CA LYS A 61 4.87 -8.95 -1.63
C LYS A 61 4.85 -10.38 -2.08
N ASP A 62 5.04 -11.30 -1.14
CA ASP A 62 4.82 -12.71 -1.40
C ASP A 62 3.31 -13.02 -1.57
N PRO A 63 2.94 -14.06 -2.36
CA PRO A 63 1.54 -14.41 -2.59
C PRO A 63 0.75 -14.75 -1.32
N THR A 64 1.42 -15.26 -0.27
CA THR A 64 0.76 -15.60 0.99
C THR A 64 0.38 -14.33 1.74
N ALA A 65 1.24 -13.31 1.75
CA ALA A 65 0.93 -12.00 2.31
C ALA A 65 -0.25 -11.34 1.60
N VAL A 66 -0.33 -11.41 0.27
CA VAL A 66 -1.48 -10.89 -0.47
C VAL A 66 -2.76 -11.64 -0.12
N THR A 67 -2.73 -12.97 -0.01
CA THR A 67 -3.90 -13.75 0.43
C THR A 67 -4.40 -13.28 1.80
N ARG A 68 -3.49 -13.10 2.77
CA ARG A 68 -3.84 -12.58 4.11
C ARG A 68 -4.38 -11.15 4.08
N LEU A 69 -3.91 -10.30 3.17
CA LEU A 69 -4.45 -8.95 2.99
C LEU A 69 -5.89 -9.00 2.45
N ILE A 70 -6.15 -9.88 1.48
CA ILE A 70 -7.50 -10.12 0.94
C ILE A 70 -8.43 -10.63 2.04
N ASP A 71 -8.00 -11.64 2.82
CA ASP A 71 -8.81 -12.20 3.92
C ASP A 71 -9.21 -11.12 4.93
N ARG A 72 -8.27 -10.26 5.31
CA ARG A 72 -8.54 -9.15 6.24
C ARG A 72 -9.44 -8.08 5.65
N LEU A 73 -9.36 -7.82 4.35
CA LEU A 73 -10.26 -6.88 3.67
C LEU A 73 -11.67 -7.47 3.54
N GLU A 74 -11.79 -8.77 3.31
CA GLU A 74 -13.06 -9.49 3.24
C GLU A 74 -13.75 -9.49 4.62
N GLN A 75 -13.01 -9.78 5.69
CA GLN A 75 -13.50 -9.67 7.07
C GLN A 75 -14.01 -8.26 7.44
N LYS A 76 -13.44 -7.23 6.81
CA LYS A 76 -13.85 -5.83 7.00
C LYS A 76 -14.97 -5.39 6.05
N GLY A 77 -15.40 -6.25 5.13
CA GLY A 77 -16.46 -5.97 4.17
C GLY A 77 -16.04 -5.07 2.99
N PHE A 78 -14.74 -4.87 2.77
CA PHE A 78 -14.25 -4.06 1.63
C PHE A 78 -14.17 -4.84 0.31
N VAL A 79 -14.03 -6.17 0.38
CA VAL A 79 -13.94 -7.05 -0.80
C VAL A 79 -14.76 -8.32 -0.58
N SER A 80 -15.08 -9.00 -1.67
CA SER A 80 -15.71 -10.31 -1.67
C SER A 80 -15.04 -11.21 -2.70
N ARG A 81 -14.79 -12.47 -2.35
CA ARG A 81 -14.36 -13.48 -3.33
C ARG A 81 -15.56 -13.93 -4.17
N LEU A 82 -15.41 -13.86 -5.49
CA LEU A 82 -16.35 -14.46 -6.43
C LEU A 82 -15.91 -15.90 -6.65
N ASN A 83 -16.63 -16.84 -6.04
CA ASN A 83 -16.46 -18.27 -6.27
C ASN A 83 -17.17 -18.71 -7.55
#